data_AF-A0A350SZE7-F1
#
_entry.id   AF-A0A350SZE7-F1
#
_cell.length_a   1.000
_cell.length_b   1.000
_cell.length_c   1.000
_cell.angle_alpha   90.00
_cell.angle_beta   90.00
_cell.angle_gamma   90.00
#
_symmetry.space_group_name_H-M   'P 1'
#
loop_
_entity.id
_entity.type
_entity.pdbx_description
1 polymer ?
#
loop_
_entity_poly.entity_id
_entity_poly.type
_entity_poly.pdbx_seq_one_letter_code
_entity_poly.pdbx_strand_id
1 'polypeptide(L)'
;MLSTVALGLFLPFVLWRGRPLARREWVTLGLALVVPYLLLAPTLLPHLWVGELYGFERTRAELQAFASSPGAYLDVFVTNHFWAGRLGTRSEAFFPGAIALAGAALAALACRRWPARWALLLTLVAAIFSFGLSLHIAGRSVPMPWALIYDAFPPIRGIRGVGRFGLLTAIGVPLLAAFGYTAAWRRLAPRLGNRALPVALALTALLTLGATVELRSATRADHIPPDPSFVAWLAEHPAGPVVEFPADGLITHRTSTDDGLFEPIRAMYLSTRTWNPIVAGYSGFIPEPHFALISLLGQHGDEPSAVTARSVGVLQDLGIRWIVIRHKQGYDWQRATALANALPELRLAGQVDGATIYEL
;
A
#
# COMPACT_ATOMS: atom_id res chain seq x y z
N MET A 1 6.15 2.27 13.36
CA MET A 1 5.70 0.87 13.29
C MET A 1 6.82 -0.13 13.58
N LEU A 2 7.97 -0.10 12.87
CA LEU A 2 9.08 -1.03 13.10
C LEU A 2 9.65 -1.00 14.53
N SER A 3 9.70 0.17 15.16
CA SER A 3 10.13 0.36 16.56
C SER A 3 9.18 -0.21 17.59
N THR A 4 7.87 -0.04 17.38
CA THR A 4 6.81 -0.62 18.20
C THR A 4 6.77 -2.14 18.07
N VAL A 5 6.99 -2.66 16.85
CA VAL A 5 7.18 -4.09 16.59
C VAL A 5 8.46 -4.59 17.27
N ALA A 6 9.59 -3.90 17.11
CA ALA A 6 10.84 -4.25 17.78
C ALA A 6 10.69 -4.31 19.30
N LEU A 7 9.94 -3.39 19.91
CA LEU A 7 9.65 -3.45 21.35
C LEU A 7 8.71 -4.59 21.73
N GLY A 8 7.66 -4.82 20.94
CA GLY A 8 6.78 -5.98 21.11
C GLY A 8 7.52 -7.31 21.01
N LEU A 9 8.62 -7.36 20.23
CA LEU A 9 9.50 -8.52 20.11
C LEU A 9 10.54 -8.60 21.25
N PHE A 10 11.09 -7.47 21.69
CA PHE A 10 12.23 -7.40 22.59
C PHE A 10 11.84 -7.45 24.07
N LEU A 11 10.74 -6.77 24.48
CA LEU A 11 10.27 -6.76 25.87
C LEU A 11 9.97 -8.17 26.42
N PRO A 12 9.24 -9.05 25.70
CA PRO A 12 9.02 -10.44 26.15
C PRO A 12 10.29 -11.29 26.12
N PHE A 13 11.23 -11.03 25.20
CA PHE A 13 12.54 -11.71 25.18
C PHE A 13 13.36 -11.38 26.43
N VAL A 14 13.32 -10.13 26.90
CA VAL A 14 14.07 -9.72 28.09
C VAL A 14 13.36 -10.11 29.38
N LEU A 15 12.03 -9.97 29.46
CA LEU A 15 11.23 -10.46 30.60
C LEU A 15 11.38 -11.98 30.80
N TRP A 16 11.64 -12.73 29.73
CA TRP A 16 11.87 -14.17 29.79
C TRP A 16 13.21 -14.59 30.43
N ARG A 17 14.21 -13.71 30.53
CA ARG A 17 15.47 -14.05 31.23
C ARG A 17 15.32 -14.22 32.75
N GLY A 18 14.12 -14.03 33.30
CA GLY A 18 13.80 -14.26 34.71
C GLY A 18 14.64 -13.41 35.68
N ARG A 19 15.29 -12.37 35.15
CA ARG A 19 16.17 -11.48 35.90
C ARG A 19 15.61 -10.07 35.83
N PRO A 20 15.78 -9.27 36.89
CA PRO A 20 15.49 -7.85 36.81
C PRO A 20 16.31 -7.22 35.69
N LEU A 21 15.64 -6.40 34.89
CA LEU A 21 16.25 -5.59 33.85
C LEU A 21 17.32 -4.68 34.48
N ALA A 22 18.55 -4.76 33.98
CA ALA A 22 19.58 -3.82 34.40
C ALA A 22 19.25 -2.40 33.92
N ARG A 23 19.74 -1.35 34.61
CA ARG A 23 19.53 0.06 34.21
C ARG A 23 19.88 0.28 32.73
N ARG A 24 20.95 -0.33 32.24
CA ARG A 24 21.37 -0.25 30.82
C ARG A 24 20.32 -0.82 29.86
N GLU A 25 19.64 -1.89 30.23
CA GLU A 25 18.60 -2.52 29.40
C GLU A 25 17.34 -1.66 29.37
N TRP A 26 16.94 -1.07 30.50
CA TRP A 26 15.87 -0.06 30.53
C TRP A 26 16.18 1.16 29.69
N VAL A 27 17.40 1.68 29.77
CA VAL A 27 17.84 2.79 28.92
C VAL A 27 17.81 2.38 27.45
N THR A 28 18.27 1.16 27.12
CA THR A 28 18.25 0.65 25.75
C THR A 28 16.82 0.50 25.22
N LEU A 29 15.89 0.00 26.06
CA LEU A 29 14.46 -0.08 25.76
C LEU A 29 13.84 1.31 25.55
N GLY A 30 14.14 2.26 26.44
CA GLY A 30 13.68 3.64 26.32
C GLY A 30 14.20 4.31 25.04
N LEU A 31 15.47 4.12 24.71
CA LEU A 31 16.05 4.60 23.45
C LEU A 31 15.43 3.92 22.23
N ALA A 32 15.22 2.60 22.27
CA ALA A 32 14.58 1.87 21.18
C ALA A 32 13.11 2.30 20.93
N LEU A 33 12.43 2.78 21.97
CA LEU A 33 11.14 3.46 21.84
C LEU A 33 11.31 4.85 21.25
N VAL A 34 12.08 5.72 21.91
CA VAL A 34 12.06 7.16 21.69
C VAL A 34 12.79 7.56 20.41
N VAL A 35 13.97 6.98 20.15
CA VAL A 35 14.82 7.39 19.02
C VAL A 35 14.08 7.27 17.68
N PRO A 36 13.37 6.18 17.36
CA PRO A 36 12.61 6.10 16.12
C PRO A 36 11.50 7.15 16.00
N TYR A 37 10.81 7.50 17.10
CA TYR A 37 9.80 8.57 17.06
C TYR A 37 10.44 9.95 16.90
N LEU A 38 11.60 10.20 17.52
CA LEU A 38 12.36 11.44 17.31
C LEU A 38 12.88 11.57 15.88
N LEU A 39 13.41 10.49 15.31
CA LEU A 39 13.86 10.45 13.91
C LEU A 39 12.69 10.63 12.93
N LEU A 40 11.50 10.15 13.28
CA LEU A 40 10.28 10.34 12.49
C LEU A 40 9.55 11.64 12.81
N ALA A 41 9.91 12.37 13.87
CA ALA A 41 9.17 13.57 14.28
C ALA A 41 9.06 14.63 13.18
N PRO A 42 10.11 14.94 12.38
CA PRO A 42 10.01 15.93 11.31
C PRO A 42 8.99 15.58 10.23
N THR A 43 8.68 14.29 10.03
CA THR A 43 7.68 13.83 9.06
C THR A 43 6.33 13.55 9.72
N LEU A 44 6.33 13.06 10.96
CA LEU A 44 5.13 12.72 11.71
C LEU A 44 4.35 13.96 12.14
N LEU A 45 5.02 15.01 12.61
CA LEU A 45 4.35 16.23 13.09
C LEU A 45 3.54 16.92 11.97
N PRO A 46 4.08 17.16 10.75
CA PRO A 46 3.28 17.66 9.64
C PRO A 46 2.12 16.74 9.27
N HIS A 47 2.30 15.42 9.33
CA HIS A 47 1.21 14.47 9.05
C HIS A 47 0.09 14.56 10.09
N LEU A 48 0.42 14.74 11.37
CA LEU A 48 -0.59 14.94 12.41
C LEU A 48 -1.31 16.26 12.21
N TRP A 49 -0.59 17.33 11.90
CA TRP A 49 -1.18 18.65 11.67
C TRP A 49 -2.11 18.68 10.44
N VAL A 50 -1.65 18.13 9.31
CA VAL A 50 -2.48 17.95 8.10
C VAL A 50 -3.65 17.01 8.39
N GLY A 51 -3.42 16.00 9.25
CA GLY A 51 -4.46 15.09 9.68
C GLY A 51 -5.56 15.77 10.47
N GLU A 52 -5.22 16.69 11.37
CA GLU A 52 -6.19 17.52 12.09
C GLU A 52 -6.90 18.50 11.15
N LEU A 53 -6.15 19.15 10.24
CA LEU A 53 -6.69 20.15 9.32
C LEU A 53 -7.76 19.57 8.37
N TYR A 54 -7.54 18.36 7.85
CA TYR A 54 -8.43 17.73 6.87
C TYR A 54 -9.27 16.59 7.46
N GLY A 55 -9.24 16.36 8.77
CA GLY A 55 -9.99 15.30 9.43
C GLY A 55 -9.60 13.91 8.91
N PHE A 56 -8.30 13.59 8.90
CA PHE A 56 -7.74 12.35 8.38
C PHE A 56 -8.09 11.13 9.23
N GLU A 57 -9.36 10.76 9.20
CA GLU A 57 -9.91 9.56 9.80
C GLU A 57 -10.53 8.68 8.71
N ARG A 58 -10.44 7.36 8.88
CA ARG A 58 -11.18 6.40 8.06
C ARG A 58 -12.41 5.97 8.79
N THR A 59 -13.53 5.88 8.09
CA THR A 59 -14.73 5.34 8.72
C THR A 59 -14.52 3.86 9.04
N ARG A 60 -15.28 3.35 10.02
CA ARG A 60 -15.27 1.92 10.36
C ARG A 60 -15.58 1.04 9.14
N ALA A 61 -16.50 1.49 8.28
CA ALA A 61 -16.89 0.77 7.07
C ALA A 61 -15.74 0.70 6.06
N GLU A 62 -15.03 1.81 5.83
CA GLU A 62 -13.85 1.84 4.98
C GLU A 62 -12.74 0.93 5.50
N LEU A 63 -12.42 1.02 6.80
CA LEU A 63 -11.38 0.20 7.39
C LEU A 63 -11.72 -1.30 7.32
N GLN A 64 -12.98 -1.66 7.54
CA GLN A 64 -13.44 -3.04 7.40
C GLN A 64 -13.42 -3.53 5.94
N ALA A 65 -13.62 -2.65 4.96
CA ALA A 65 -13.52 -3.00 3.53
C ALA A 65 -12.08 -3.37 3.12
N PHE A 66 -11.07 -2.87 3.83
CA PHE A 66 -9.65 -3.23 3.66
C PHE A 66 -9.16 -4.26 4.69
N ALA A 67 -10.08 -4.92 5.40
CA ALA A 67 -9.73 -6.04 6.27
C ALA A 67 -9.54 -7.33 5.47
N SER A 68 -8.67 -8.19 5.97
CA SER A 68 -8.49 -9.54 5.43
C SER A 68 -9.67 -10.43 5.81
N SER A 69 -9.87 -11.50 5.03
CA SER A 69 -10.75 -12.61 5.38
C SER A 69 -9.93 -13.85 5.73
N PRO A 70 -10.48 -14.84 6.45
CA PRO A 70 -9.81 -16.12 6.68
C PRO A 70 -9.42 -16.82 5.38
N GLY A 71 -10.25 -16.68 4.33
CA GLY A 71 -9.97 -17.24 3.00
C GLY A 71 -8.69 -16.70 2.38
N ALA A 72 -8.28 -15.46 2.69
CA ALA A 72 -7.03 -14.90 2.17
C ALA A 72 -5.78 -15.70 2.58
N TYR A 73 -5.84 -16.47 3.67
CA TYR A 73 -4.75 -17.36 4.11
C TYR A 73 -4.71 -18.71 3.38
N LEU A 74 -5.75 -19.02 2.62
CA LEU A 74 -5.86 -20.22 1.79
C LEU A 74 -5.78 -19.89 0.30
N ASP A 75 -5.98 -18.64 -0.06
CA ASP A 75 -5.97 -18.15 -1.43
C ASP A 75 -4.58 -17.66 -1.84
N VAL A 76 -4.29 -17.73 -3.14
CA VAL A 76 -3.03 -17.27 -3.73
C VAL A 76 -3.23 -16.03 -4.60
N PHE A 77 -2.15 -15.35 -4.94
CA PHE A 77 -2.22 -14.29 -5.95
C PHE A 77 -2.68 -14.86 -7.29
N VAL A 78 -3.48 -14.08 -8.02
CA VAL A 78 -3.97 -14.44 -9.36
C VAL A 78 -2.84 -14.78 -10.35
N THR A 79 -1.63 -14.27 -10.10
CA THR A 79 -0.45 -14.50 -10.93
C THR A 79 0.43 -15.67 -10.45
N ASN A 80 0.02 -16.42 -9.42
CA ASN A 80 0.77 -17.59 -8.96
C ASN A 80 0.75 -18.70 -10.01
N HIS A 81 1.89 -19.34 -10.28
CA HIS A 81 2.00 -20.32 -11.37
C HIS A 81 1.61 -21.75 -10.97
N PHE A 82 1.69 -22.08 -9.68
CA PHE A 82 1.57 -23.46 -9.22
C PHE A 82 0.20 -23.76 -8.61
N TRP A 83 -0.30 -22.86 -7.77
CA TRP A 83 -1.56 -23.01 -7.04
C TRP A 83 -2.75 -22.35 -7.73
N ALA A 84 -2.52 -21.41 -8.67
CA ALA A 84 -3.62 -20.84 -9.43
C ALA A 84 -4.36 -21.95 -10.22
N GLY A 85 -5.67 -22.04 -10.01
CA GLY A 85 -6.52 -23.11 -10.55
C GLY A 85 -6.73 -24.30 -9.61
N ARG A 86 -5.97 -24.41 -8.51
CA ARG A 86 -6.18 -25.41 -7.43
C ARG A 86 -6.74 -24.77 -6.16
N LEU A 87 -6.32 -23.55 -5.87
CA LEU A 87 -6.79 -22.74 -4.75
C LEU A 87 -7.56 -21.52 -5.27
N GLY A 88 -8.32 -20.88 -4.39
CA GLY A 88 -8.94 -19.60 -4.71
C GLY A 88 -7.88 -18.51 -4.96
N THR A 89 -8.27 -17.45 -5.66
CA THR A 89 -7.37 -16.35 -5.98
C THR A 89 -7.89 -15.03 -5.43
N ARG A 90 -6.99 -14.17 -4.95
CA ARG A 90 -7.29 -12.82 -4.46
C ARG A 90 -6.21 -11.83 -4.87
N SER A 91 -6.56 -10.54 -4.84
CA SER A 91 -5.62 -9.43 -4.96
C SER A 91 -4.76 -9.25 -3.70
N GLU A 92 -5.31 -9.56 -2.53
CA GLU A 92 -4.59 -9.63 -1.25
C GLU A 92 -4.66 -11.06 -0.71
N ALA A 93 -3.63 -11.84 -1.02
CA ALA A 93 -3.46 -13.24 -0.64
C ALA A 93 -2.28 -13.40 0.31
N PHE A 94 -2.44 -14.25 1.32
CA PHE A 94 -1.45 -14.49 2.38
C PHE A 94 -1.09 -15.97 2.54
N PHE A 95 -1.43 -16.82 1.57
CA PHE A 95 -1.05 -18.23 1.59
C PHE A 95 0.49 -18.38 1.60
N PRO A 96 1.07 -18.98 2.65
CA PRO A 96 2.52 -18.99 2.85
C PRO A 96 3.22 -20.16 2.13
N GLY A 97 2.46 -21.03 1.44
CA GLY A 97 2.99 -22.25 0.82
C GLY A 97 2.76 -23.50 1.68
N ALA A 98 2.58 -24.65 1.02
CA ALA A 98 2.35 -25.93 1.70
C ALA A 98 3.62 -26.39 2.46
N ILE A 99 4.80 -26.07 1.93
CA ILE A 99 6.08 -26.39 2.58
C ILE A 99 6.19 -25.61 3.88
N ALA A 100 5.96 -24.29 3.85
CA ALA A 100 5.99 -23.48 5.06
C ALA A 100 4.96 -23.96 6.11
N LEU A 101 3.73 -24.31 5.68
CA LEU A 101 2.70 -24.86 6.57
C LEU A 101 3.13 -26.18 7.22
N ALA A 102 3.73 -27.10 6.46
CA ALA A 102 4.21 -28.38 6.98
C ALA A 102 5.31 -28.18 8.03
N GLY A 103 6.26 -27.29 7.77
CA GLY A 103 7.28 -26.93 8.75
C GLY A 103 6.68 -26.26 9.99
N ALA A 104 5.73 -25.35 9.84
CA ALA A 104 5.10 -24.67 10.96
C ALA A 104 4.31 -25.65 11.84
N ALA A 105 3.63 -26.64 11.25
CA ALA A 105 2.99 -27.73 11.99
C ALA A 105 4.01 -28.56 12.78
N LEU A 106 5.16 -28.90 12.18
CA LEU A 106 6.26 -29.55 12.89
C LEU A 106 6.76 -28.71 14.07
N ALA A 107 6.83 -27.39 13.92
CA ALA A 107 7.24 -26.48 14.99
C ALA A 107 6.24 -26.51 16.15
N ALA A 108 4.94 -26.44 15.86
CA ALA A 108 3.89 -26.52 16.87
C ALA A 108 3.91 -27.85 17.65
N LEU A 109 4.18 -28.96 16.97
CA LEU A 109 4.20 -30.30 17.56
C LEU A 109 5.51 -30.62 18.31
N ALA A 110 6.65 -30.24 17.74
CA ALA A 110 7.96 -30.70 18.22
C ALA A 110 8.78 -29.64 18.96
N CYS A 111 8.49 -28.35 18.78
CA CYS A 111 9.28 -27.26 19.35
C CYS A 111 8.59 -26.66 20.57
N ARG A 112 8.97 -27.13 21.77
CA ARG A 112 8.53 -26.53 23.05
C ARG A 112 9.36 -25.33 23.49
N ARG A 113 10.25 -24.83 22.63
CA ARG A 113 11.12 -23.70 22.94
C ARG A 113 10.34 -22.39 22.92
N TRP A 114 10.63 -21.53 23.89
CA TRP A 114 10.01 -20.21 24.01
C TRP A 114 10.06 -19.39 22.71
N PRO A 115 11.19 -19.28 21.97
CA PRO A 115 11.22 -18.52 20.71
C PRO A 115 10.20 -18.99 19.67
N ALA A 116 9.94 -20.30 19.57
CA ALA A 116 8.96 -20.84 18.62
C ALA A 116 7.52 -20.53 19.07
N ARG A 117 7.23 -20.62 20.38
CA ARG A 117 5.93 -20.21 20.94
C ARG A 117 5.69 -18.71 20.77
N TRP A 118 6.74 -17.91 20.93
CA TRP A 118 6.67 -16.47 20.76
C TRP A 118 6.43 -16.10 19.29
N ALA A 119 7.18 -16.71 18.37
CA ALA A 119 6.94 -16.57 16.93
C ALA A 119 5.51 -16.98 16.55
N LEU A 120 5.00 -18.08 17.13
CA LEU A 120 3.62 -18.54 16.92
C LEU A 120 2.61 -17.51 17.41
N LEU A 121 2.78 -17.01 18.63
CA LEU A 121 1.89 -16.01 19.20
C LEU A 121 1.84 -14.75 18.32
N LEU A 122 2.99 -14.23 17.92
CA LEU A 122 3.05 -13.03 17.06
C LEU A 122 2.41 -13.25 15.70
N THR A 123 2.64 -14.43 15.11
CA THR A 123 2.01 -14.85 13.85
C THR A 123 0.49 -14.89 13.99
N LEU A 124 -0.02 -15.44 15.09
CA LEU A 124 -1.45 -15.49 15.38
C LEU A 124 -2.05 -14.10 15.66
N VAL A 125 -1.35 -13.27 16.43
CA VAL A 125 -1.79 -11.88 16.71
C VAL A 125 -1.87 -11.08 15.40
N ALA A 126 -0.85 -11.18 14.55
CA ALA A 126 -0.86 -10.56 13.22
C ALA A 126 -2.03 -11.06 12.38
N ALA A 127 -2.28 -12.37 12.36
CA ALA A 127 -3.40 -12.95 11.63
C ALA A 127 -4.75 -12.43 12.13
N ILE A 128 -4.94 -12.37 13.44
CA ILE A 128 -6.17 -11.85 14.06
C ILE A 128 -6.35 -10.36 13.76
N PHE A 129 -5.29 -9.56 13.85
CA PHE A 129 -5.34 -8.12 13.57
C PHE A 129 -5.66 -7.84 12.10
N SER A 130 -5.27 -8.75 11.20
CA SER A 130 -5.60 -8.61 9.78
C SER A 130 -7.10 -8.62 9.49
N PHE A 131 -7.92 -9.21 10.37
CA PHE A 131 -9.38 -9.30 10.18
C PHE A 131 -10.12 -7.98 10.43
N GLY A 132 -9.42 -6.91 10.82
CA GLY A 132 -10.02 -5.60 10.99
C GLY A 132 -10.89 -5.50 12.24
N LEU A 133 -12.02 -4.78 12.15
CA LEU A 133 -12.86 -4.47 13.32
C LEU A 133 -13.76 -5.64 13.71
N SER A 134 -14.26 -6.39 12.74
CA SER A 134 -15.08 -7.56 12.99
C SER A 134 -14.88 -8.66 11.95
N LEU A 135 -15.13 -9.89 12.38
CA LEU A 135 -15.08 -11.07 11.51
C LEU A 135 -16.48 -11.68 11.43
N HIS A 136 -16.97 -11.88 10.20
CA HIS A 136 -18.26 -12.50 9.95
C HIS A 136 -18.10 -14.02 9.86
N ILE A 137 -18.67 -14.75 10.82
CA ILE A 137 -18.62 -16.22 10.89
C ILE A 137 -20.06 -16.74 11.00
N ALA A 138 -20.46 -17.61 10.07
CA ALA A 138 -21.79 -18.23 10.06
C ALA A 138 -22.96 -17.23 10.25
N GLY A 139 -22.88 -16.07 9.59
CA GLY A 139 -23.90 -15.02 9.66
C GLY A 139 -23.84 -14.13 10.91
N ARG A 140 -22.89 -14.33 11.83
CA ARG A 140 -22.69 -13.48 13.02
C ARG A 140 -21.42 -12.65 12.89
N SER A 141 -21.50 -11.39 13.30
CA SER A 141 -20.34 -10.49 13.37
C SER A 141 -19.69 -10.62 14.75
N VAL A 142 -18.43 -11.05 14.77
CA VAL A 142 -17.64 -11.17 16.01
C VAL A 142 -16.66 -9.98 16.05
N PRO A 143 -16.67 -9.14 17.10
CA PRO A 143 -15.73 -8.04 17.22
C PRO A 143 -14.30 -8.57 17.41
N MET A 144 -13.36 -8.01 16.65
CA MET A 144 -11.94 -8.37 16.69
C MET A 144 -11.16 -7.43 17.60
N PRO A 145 -10.01 -7.84 18.15
CA PRO A 145 -9.20 -7.02 19.06
C PRO A 145 -8.80 -5.64 18.50
N TRP A 146 -8.66 -5.52 17.18
CA TRP A 146 -8.33 -4.26 16.54
C TRP A 146 -9.41 -3.19 16.75
N ALA A 147 -10.69 -3.58 16.95
CA ALA A 147 -11.76 -2.63 17.25
C ALA A 147 -11.49 -1.83 18.53
N LEU A 148 -10.95 -2.49 19.57
CA LEU A 148 -10.59 -1.83 20.83
C LEU A 148 -9.45 -0.82 20.62
N ILE A 149 -8.46 -1.16 19.80
CA ILE A 149 -7.32 -0.28 19.50
C ILE A 149 -7.80 0.93 18.70
N TYR A 150 -8.65 0.70 17.70
CA TYR A 150 -9.25 1.74 16.88
C TYR A 150 -10.05 2.76 17.71
N ASP A 151 -10.80 2.28 18.70
CA ASP A 151 -11.61 3.12 19.58
C ASP A 151 -10.76 3.87 20.62
N ALA A 152 -9.76 3.20 21.21
CA ALA A 152 -8.96 3.75 22.30
C ALA A 152 -7.84 4.71 21.85
N PHE A 153 -7.37 4.63 20.60
CA PHE A 153 -6.23 5.42 20.13
C PHE A 153 -6.54 6.15 18.80
N PRO A 154 -7.15 7.36 18.85
CA PRO A 154 -7.57 8.11 17.66
C PRO A 154 -6.51 8.26 16.56
N PRO A 155 -5.20 8.48 16.85
CA PRO A 155 -4.19 8.59 15.80
C PRO A 155 -4.06 7.35 14.89
N ILE A 156 -4.57 6.18 15.29
CA ILE A 156 -4.52 4.96 14.47
C ILE A 156 -5.62 4.88 13.42
N ARG A 157 -6.63 5.74 13.49
CA ARG A 157 -7.80 5.72 12.60
C ARG A 157 -7.46 6.08 11.16
N GLY A 158 -6.29 6.66 10.91
CA GLY A 158 -5.77 6.91 9.55
C GLY A 158 -5.24 5.65 8.84
N ILE A 159 -5.09 4.51 9.53
CA ILE A 159 -4.59 3.28 8.91
C ILE A 159 -5.64 2.70 7.96
N ARG A 160 -5.34 2.71 6.65
CA ARG A 160 -6.21 2.15 5.60
C ARG A 160 -6.20 0.62 5.56
N GLY A 161 -5.02 0.02 5.47
CA GLY A 161 -4.86 -1.39 5.08
C GLY A 161 -4.58 -2.33 6.25
N VAL A 162 -5.53 -2.49 7.17
CA VAL A 162 -5.36 -3.41 8.32
C VAL A 162 -5.20 -4.86 7.89
N GLY A 163 -5.79 -5.26 6.75
CA GLY A 163 -5.54 -6.57 6.13
C GLY A 163 -4.06 -6.90 5.94
N ARG A 164 -3.21 -5.88 5.76
CA ARG A 164 -1.76 -6.06 5.56
C ARG A 164 -1.01 -6.61 6.77
N PHE A 165 -1.61 -6.65 7.95
CA PHE A 165 -1.05 -7.48 9.05
C PHE A 165 -0.90 -8.95 8.64
N GLY A 166 -1.68 -9.43 7.66
CA GLY A 166 -1.51 -10.75 7.06
C GLY A 166 -0.15 -10.98 6.40
N LEU A 167 0.56 -9.93 5.98
CA LEU A 167 1.95 -10.04 5.51
C LEU A 167 2.89 -10.49 6.64
N LEU A 168 2.66 -10.04 7.88
CA LEU A 168 3.44 -10.50 9.03
C LEU A 168 3.16 -11.97 9.33
N THR A 169 1.93 -12.45 9.11
CA THR A 169 1.60 -13.87 9.17
C THR A 169 2.33 -14.66 8.08
N ALA A 170 2.34 -14.14 6.85
CA ALA A 170 3.03 -14.75 5.72
C ALA A 170 4.56 -14.85 5.92
N ILE A 171 5.15 -13.99 6.77
CA ILE A 171 6.55 -14.09 7.21
C ILE A 171 6.70 -15.00 8.44
N GLY A 172 5.74 -14.94 9.37
CA GLY A 172 5.76 -15.70 10.61
C GLY A 172 5.67 -17.20 10.40
N VAL A 173 4.87 -17.65 9.42
CA VAL A 173 4.74 -19.08 9.09
C VAL A 173 6.06 -19.70 8.59
N PRO A 174 6.78 -19.12 7.59
CA PRO A 174 8.13 -19.56 7.23
C PRO A 174 9.13 -19.54 8.38
N LEU A 175 9.07 -18.54 9.28
CA LEU A 175 9.91 -18.52 10.49
C LEU A 175 9.63 -19.72 11.40
N LEU A 176 8.36 -20.04 11.61
CA LEU A 176 7.95 -21.26 12.32
C LEU A 176 8.43 -22.51 11.58
N ALA A 177 8.34 -22.53 10.25
CA ALA A 177 8.83 -23.63 9.43
C ALA A 177 10.31 -23.94 9.69
N ALA A 178 11.14 -22.90 9.77
CA ALA A 178 12.55 -23.06 10.11
C ALA A 178 12.75 -23.73 11.49
N PHE A 179 11.97 -23.35 12.51
CA PHE A 179 12.02 -24.02 13.82
C PHE A 179 11.59 -25.49 13.74
N GLY A 180 10.52 -25.78 12.99
CA GLY A 180 9.99 -27.13 12.83
C GLY A 180 10.96 -28.05 12.10
N TYR A 181 11.51 -27.61 10.97
CA TYR A 181 12.53 -28.36 10.23
C TYR A 181 13.81 -28.53 11.03
N THR A 182 14.24 -27.52 11.79
CA THR A 182 15.39 -27.67 12.69
C THR A 182 15.12 -28.70 13.78
N ALA A 183 13.93 -28.72 14.36
CA ALA A 183 13.55 -29.70 15.38
C ALA A 183 13.50 -31.12 14.81
N ALA A 184 12.94 -31.29 13.60
CA ALA A 184 12.93 -32.57 12.89
C ALA A 184 14.35 -33.03 12.53
N TRP A 185 15.18 -32.12 12.01
CA TRP A 185 16.57 -32.39 11.66
C TRP A 185 17.38 -32.85 12.87
N ARG A 186 17.23 -32.20 14.04
CA ARG A 186 17.91 -32.62 15.27
C ARG A 186 17.58 -34.05 15.71
N ARG A 187 16.40 -34.57 15.36
CA ARG A 187 16.01 -35.96 15.64
C ARG A 187 16.53 -36.93 14.57
N LEU A 188 16.62 -36.48 13.32
CA LEU A 188 17.05 -37.30 12.18
C LEU A 188 18.57 -37.39 12.05
N ALA A 189 19.30 -36.28 12.21
CA ALA A 189 20.73 -36.18 11.98
C ALA A 189 21.58 -37.22 12.74
N PRO A 190 21.30 -37.52 14.04
CA PRO A 190 22.06 -38.54 14.76
C PRO A 190 21.92 -39.95 14.15
N ARG A 191 20.81 -40.24 13.48
CA ARG A 191 20.55 -41.54 12.83
C ARG A 191 21.29 -41.69 11.49
N LEU A 192 21.73 -40.59 10.90
CA LEU A 192 22.37 -40.57 9.58
C LEU A 192 23.90 -40.62 9.64
N GLY A 193 24.50 -40.38 10.81
CA GLY A 193 25.95 -40.39 11.00
C GLY A 193 26.68 -39.51 9.98
N ASN A 194 27.67 -40.07 9.27
CA ASN A 194 28.45 -39.36 8.26
C ASN A 194 27.64 -38.87 7.05
N ARG A 195 26.42 -39.40 6.83
CA ARG A 195 25.52 -38.93 5.76
C ARG A 195 24.70 -37.71 6.16
N ALA A 196 24.79 -37.23 7.41
CA ALA A 196 23.97 -36.12 7.89
C ALA A 196 24.19 -34.85 7.04
N LEU A 197 25.44 -34.44 6.78
CA LEU A 197 25.70 -33.23 6.00
C LEU A 197 25.17 -33.29 4.55
N PRO A 198 25.48 -34.31 3.72
CA PRO A 198 24.96 -34.36 2.35
C PRO A 198 23.43 -34.46 2.33
N VAL A 199 22.80 -35.18 3.26
CA VAL A 199 21.33 -35.23 3.36
C VAL A 199 20.76 -33.88 3.79
N ALA A 200 21.41 -33.15 4.70
CA ALA A 200 20.98 -31.80 5.09
C ALA A 200 20.98 -30.85 3.89
N LEU A 201 22.05 -30.87 3.11
CA LEU A 201 22.19 -30.03 1.91
C LEU A 201 21.14 -30.41 0.86
N ALA A 202 20.94 -31.71 0.60
CA ALA A 202 19.94 -32.18 -0.33
C ALA A 202 18.51 -31.79 0.10
N LEU A 203 18.16 -31.97 1.38
CA LEU A 203 16.86 -31.56 1.91
C LEU A 203 16.67 -30.04 1.85
N THR A 204 17.70 -29.27 2.18
CA THR A 204 17.66 -27.80 2.10
C THR A 204 17.42 -27.35 0.67
N ALA A 205 18.15 -27.92 -0.29
CA ALA A 205 17.97 -27.64 -1.71
C ALA A 205 16.56 -28.03 -2.19
N LEU A 206 16.08 -29.21 -1.81
CA LEU A 206 14.75 -29.69 -2.18
C LEU A 206 13.63 -28.80 -1.62
N LEU A 207 13.69 -28.45 -0.34
CA LEU A 207 12.70 -27.59 0.31
C LEU A 207 12.73 -26.17 -0.28
N THR A 208 13.92 -25.64 -0.55
CA THR A 208 14.08 -24.30 -1.16
C THR A 208 13.55 -24.28 -2.59
N LEU A 209 13.86 -25.30 -3.39
CA LEU A 209 13.35 -25.43 -4.75
C LEU A 209 11.84 -25.60 -4.76
N GLY A 210 11.30 -26.46 -3.89
CA GLY A 210 9.86 -26.66 -3.74
C GLY A 210 9.15 -25.37 -3.35
N ALA A 211 9.69 -24.62 -2.37
CA ALA A 211 9.10 -23.34 -1.94
C ALA A 211 9.16 -22.29 -3.07
N THR A 212 10.25 -22.27 -3.82
CA THR A 212 10.41 -21.39 -4.99
C THR A 212 9.37 -21.73 -6.07
N VAL A 213 9.15 -23.01 -6.34
CA VAL A 213 8.15 -23.46 -7.33
C VAL A 213 6.74 -23.10 -6.88
N GLU A 214 6.39 -23.40 -5.63
CA GLU A 214 5.02 -23.22 -5.13
C GLU A 214 4.64 -21.73 -4.98
N LEU A 215 5.62 -20.87 -4.64
CA LEU A 215 5.41 -19.43 -4.46
C LEU A 215 5.72 -18.61 -5.72
N ARG A 216 6.16 -19.25 -6.81
CA ARG A 216 6.45 -18.57 -8.06
C ARG A 216 5.21 -17.84 -8.57
N SER A 217 5.34 -16.53 -8.74
CA SER A 217 4.28 -15.67 -9.27
C SER A 217 4.84 -14.76 -10.35
N ALA A 218 4.04 -14.47 -11.38
CA ALA A 218 4.41 -13.45 -12.36
C ALA A 218 4.22 -12.06 -11.75
N THR A 219 5.18 -11.17 -12.02
CA THR A 219 4.98 -9.73 -11.94
C THR A 219 4.38 -9.29 -13.26
N ARG A 220 3.10 -8.88 -13.26
CA ARG A 220 2.55 -8.14 -14.40
C ARG A 220 3.16 -6.75 -14.36
N ALA A 221 4.11 -6.50 -15.25
CA ALA A 221 4.60 -5.16 -15.54
C ALA A 221 3.92 -4.74 -16.84
N ASP A 222 3.10 -3.70 -16.77
CA ASP A 222 2.50 -3.13 -17.95
C ASP A 222 3.52 -2.24 -18.66
N HIS A 223 3.52 -2.27 -19.99
CA HIS A 223 4.36 -1.39 -20.78
C HIS A 223 3.88 0.05 -20.58
N ILE A 224 4.77 0.95 -20.15
CA ILE A 224 4.45 2.37 -20.03
C ILE A 224 4.44 2.98 -21.44
N PRO A 225 3.32 3.54 -21.92
CA PRO A 225 3.27 4.21 -23.23
C PRO A 225 4.32 5.33 -23.32
N PRO A 226 4.74 5.72 -24.55
CA PRO A 226 5.59 6.89 -24.73
C PRO A 226 5.02 8.14 -24.06
N ASP A 227 5.91 9.01 -23.57
CA ASP A 227 5.50 10.25 -22.93
C ASP A 227 4.78 11.15 -23.95
N PRO A 228 3.64 11.77 -23.59
CA PRO A 228 2.99 12.76 -24.45
C PRO A 228 3.89 13.94 -24.78
N SER A 229 3.72 14.51 -25.97
CA SER A 229 4.50 15.67 -26.43
C SER A 229 4.46 16.87 -25.47
N PHE A 230 3.33 17.10 -24.79
CA PHE A 230 3.18 18.19 -23.82
C PHE A 230 4.10 18.06 -22.61
N VAL A 231 4.56 16.86 -22.28
CA VAL A 231 5.49 16.62 -21.16
C VAL A 231 6.86 17.20 -21.49
N ALA A 232 7.35 16.96 -22.72
CA ALA A 232 8.58 17.57 -23.20
C ALA A 232 8.45 19.10 -23.26
N TRP A 233 7.32 19.59 -23.78
CA TRP A 233 7.03 21.03 -23.81
C TRP A 233 7.09 21.64 -22.40
N LEU A 234 6.42 21.04 -21.41
CA LEU A 234 6.42 21.53 -20.03
C LEU A 234 7.82 21.51 -19.37
N ALA A 235 8.69 20.58 -19.78
CA ALA A 235 10.06 20.49 -19.26
C ALA A 235 10.98 21.60 -19.82
N GLU A 236 10.67 22.12 -21.01
CA GLU A 236 11.42 23.21 -21.66
C GLU A 236 10.94 24.61 -21.25
N HIS A 237 9.78 24.69 -20.60
CA HIS A 237 9.17 25.94 -20.18
C HIS A 237 9.35 26.18 -18.67
N PRO A 238 9.18 27.44 -18.19
CA PRO A 238 9.35 27.74 -16.78
C PRO A 238 8.49 26.86 -15.87
N ALA A 239 9.07 26.40 -14.76
CA ALA A 239 8.37 25.54 -13.81
C ALA A 239 7.11 26.23 -13.24
N GLY A 240 6.08 25.43 -12.99
CA GLY A 240 4.84 25.91 -12.38
C GLY A 240 3.80 24.82 -12.20
N PRO A 241 2.82 24.98 -11.30
CA PRO A 241 1.78 23.99 -11.08
C PRO A 241 0.92 23.75 -12.32
N VAL A 242 0.60 22.48 -12.59
CA VAL A 242 -0.11 22.02 -13.78
C VAL A 242 -1.47 21.43 -13.41
N VAL A 243 -2.49 21.79 -14.19
CA VAL A 243 -3.78 21.10 -14.22
C VAL A 243 -4.02 20.52 -15.62
N GLU A 244 -4.47 19.27 -15.68
CA GLU A 244 -4.75 18.55 -16.93
C GLU A 244 -6.25 18.31 -17.10
N PHE A 245 -6.75 18.47 -18.33
CA PHE A 245 -8.13 18.20 -18.72
C PHE A 245 -8.21 17.01 -19.69
N PRO A 246 -9.24 16.15 -19.60
CA PRO A 246 -10.39 16.25 -18.67
C PRO A 246 -10.01 15.92 -17.22
N ALA A 247 -10.60 16.64 -16.26
CA ALA A 247 -10.35 16.52 -14.84
C ALA A 247 -11.14 15.38 -14.17
N ASP A 248 -12.20 14.87 -14.80
CA ASP A 248 -13.08 13.81 -14.25
C ASP A 248 -12.35 12.51 -13.89
N GLY A 249 -11.25 12.23 -14.60
CA GLY A 249 -10.40 11.07 -14.36
C GLY A 249 -9.41 11.25 -13.20
N LEU A 250 -9.29 12.44 -12.61
CA LEU A 250 -8.21 12.76 -11.66
C LEU A 250 -8.49 12.33 -10.21
N ILE A 251 -9.67 11.78 -9.92
CA ILE A 251 -10.06 11.29 -8.58
C ILE A 251 -10.48 9.82 -8.58
N THR A 252 -11.08 9.32 -9.65
CA THR A 252 -11.84 8.08 -9.58
C THR A 252 -10.94 6.87 -9.79
N HIS A 253 -10.86 5.98 -8.77
CA HIS A 253 -10.22 4.64 -8.76
C HIS A 253 -10.56 3.69 -9.94
N ARG A 254 -11.37 4.12 -10.91
CA ARG A 254 -12.07 3.25 -11.87
C ARG A 254 -12.20 3.80 -13.29
N THR A 255 -11.61 4.94 -13.65
CA THR A 255 -11.45 5.24 -15.07
C THR A 255 -10.31 4.40 -15.63
N SER A 256 -10.65 3.17 -16.04
CA SER A 256 -9.82 2.40 -16.96
C SER A 256 -9.67 3.23 -18.22
N THR A 257 -8.49 3.79 -18.47
CA THR A 257 -8.14 4.21 -19.83
C THR A 257 -8.20 3.00 -20.76
N ASP A 258 -8.28 3.23 -22.07
CA ASP A 258 -8.11 2.18 -23.07
C ASP A 258 -6.79 1.40 -22.89
N ASP A 259 -5.79 2.04 -22.28
CA ASP A 259 -4.49 1.45 -21.93
C ASP A 259 -4.44 0.76 -20.55
N GLY A 260 -5.56 0.69 -19.81
CA GLY A 260 -5.66 0.06 -18.49
C GLY A 260 -4.97 0.79 -17.33
N LEU A 261 -4.33 1.94 -17.56
CA LEU A 261 -3.62 2.72 -16.55
C LEU A 261 -4.52 3.72 -15.84
N PHE A 262 -4.26 3.89 -14.55
CA PHE A 262 -4.95 4.82 -13.68
C PHE A 262 -4.49 6.26 -13.95
N GLU A 263 -5.37 7.15 -14.43
CA GLU A 263 -5.04 8.54 -14.84
C GLU A 263 -4.24 9.33 -13.78
N PRO A 264 -4.57 9.31 -12.47
CA PRO A 264 -3.74 9.97 -11.46
C PRO A 264 -2.34 9.37 -11.31
N ILE A 265 -2.18 8.04 -11.42
CA ILE A 265 -0.84 7.41 -11.40
C ILE A 265 -0.05 7.84 -12.63
N ARG A 266 -0.70 7.95 -13.80
CA ARG A 266 -0.06 8.45 -15.01
C ARG A 266 0.40 9.90 -14.82
N ALA A 267 -0.44 10.79 -14.32
CA ALA A 267 -0.07 12.18 -14.04
C ALA A 267 1.09 12.27 -13.03
N MET A 268 1.04 11.50 -11.93
CA MET A 268 2.14 11.42 -10.95
C MET A 268 3.43 10.90 -11.59
N TYR A 269 3.36 9.87 -12.44
CA TYR A 269 4.52 9.37 -13.17
C TYR A 269 5.10 10.44 -14.12
N LEU A 270 4.26 11.10 -14.92
CA LEU A 270 4.70 12.16 -15.84
C LEU A 270 5.26 13.38 -15.10
N SER A 271 4.77 13.69 -13.89
CA SER A 271 5.34 14.75 -13.05
C SER A 271 6.80 14.50 -12.66
N THR A 272 7.28 13.25 -12.68
CA THR A 272 8.71 12.97 -12.46
C THR A 272 9.60 13.35 -13.64
N ARG A 273 9.01 13.66 -14.80
CA ARG A 273 9.72 14.15 -15.99
C ARG A 273 9.86 15.67 -15.99
N THR A 274 8.83 16.39 -15.57
CA THR A 274 8.79 17.86 -15.57
C THR A 274 9.13 18.48 -14.22
N TRP A 275 8.97 17.73 -13.13
CA TRP A 275 9.05 18.18 -11.72
C TRP A 275 8.11 19.34 -11.37
N ASN A 276 7.07 19.56 -12.19
CA ASN A 276 6.02 20.53 -11.92
C ASN A 276 5.06 19.98 -10.84
N PRO A 277 4.61 20.81 -9.88
CA PRO A 277 3.49 20.44 -9.02
C PRO A 277 2.25 20.10 -9.85
N ILE A 278 1.47 19.10 -9.44
CA ILE A 278 0.27 18.67 -10.18
C ILE A 278 -0.97 18.70 -9.29
N VAL A 279 -2.10 19.09 -9.87
CA VAL A 279 -3.42 18.96 -9.22
C VAL A 279 -3.86 17.49 -9.14
N ALA A 280 -3.44 16.70 -10.13
CA ALA A 280 -3.72 15.27 -10.28
C ALA A 280 -2.96 14.35 -9.30
N GLY A 281 -2.50 14.86 -8.17
CA GLY A 281 -1.79 14.10 -7.15
C GLY A 281 -2.75 13.44 -6.15
N TYR A 282 -2.66 12.12 -5.98
CA TYR A 282 -3.38 11.40 -4.94
C TYR A 282 -2.46 10.42 -4.22
N SER A 283 -2.56 10.38 -2.88
CA SER A 283 -1.90 9.34 -2.09
C SER A 283 -2.78 8.93 -0.93
N GLY A 284 -3.36 7.73 -1.03
CA GLY A 284 -4.09 7.07 0.06
C GLY A 284 -5.42 7.72 0.42
N PHE A 285 -5.44 9.01 0.73
CA PHE A 285 -6.53 9.88 1.17
C PHE A 285 -6.76 11.01 0.16
N ILE A 286 -8.02 11.40 0.01
CA ILE A 286 -8.41 12.53 -0.83
C ILE A 286 -9.12 13.52 0.10
N PRO A 287 -8.53 14.69 0.40
CA PRO A 287 -9.19 15.73 1.18
C PRO A 287 -10.47 16.21 0.50
N GLU A 288 -11.47 16.60 1.28
CA GLU A 288 -12.73 17.14 0.74
C GLU A 288 -12.51 18.34 -0.21
N PRO A 289 -11.60 19.30 0.07
CA PRO A 289 -11.33 20.39 -0.86
C PRO A 289 -10.80 19.92 -2.23
N HIS A 290 -10.08 18.80 -2.27
CA HIS A 290 -9.62 18.21 -3.54
C HIS A 290 -10.79 17.60 -4.32
N PHE A 291 -11.72 16.92 -3.63
CA PHE A 291 -12.97 16.46 -4.24
C PHE A 291 -13.79 17.63 -4.80
N ALA A 292 -13.94 18.71 -4.03
CA ALA A 292 -14.68 19.89 -4.45
C ALA A 292 -14.03 20.55 -5.68
N LEU A 293 -12.70 20.70 -5.69
CA LEU A 293 -11.96 21.23 -6.82
C LEU A 293 -12.16 20.41 -8.09
N ILE A 294 -11.96 19.09 -8.04
CA ILE A 294 -12.10 18.26 -9.24
C ILE A 294 -13.57 18.18 -9.68
N SER A 295 -14.52 18.20 -8.75
CA SER A 295 -15.94 18.28 -9.09
C SER A 295 -16.27 19.60 -9.81
N LEU A 296 -15.64 20.71 -9.44
CA LEU A 296 -15.77 22.01 -10.11
C LEU A 296 -15.14 22.03 -11.52
N LEU A 297 -14.07 21.25 -11.72
CA LEU A 297 -13.36 21.16 -13.00
C LEU A 297 -13.92 20.06 -13.92
N GLY A 298 -14.79 19.20 -13.41
CA GLY A 298 -15.35 18.06 -14.12
C GLY A 298 -16.41 18.43 -15.16
N GLN A 299 -16.91 17.42 -15.86
CA GLN A 299 -18.00 17.54 -16.82
C GLN A 299 -19.32 17.84 -16.10
N HIS A 300 -20.10 18.78 -16.63
CA HIS A 300 -21.40 19.16 -16.09
C HIS A 300 -22.47 19.15 -17.17
N GLY A 301 -23.31 18.10 -17.18
CA GLY A 301 -24.32 17.90 -18.22
C GLY A 301 -23.66 17.79 -19.60
N ASP A 302 -24.03 18.70 -20.50
CA ASP A 302 -23.50 18.78 -21.87
C ASP A 302 -22.22 19.62 -21.99
N GLU A 303 -21.75 20.24 -20.90
CA GLU A 303 -20.49 20.99 -20.88
C GLU A 303 -19.32 20.06 -20.58
N PRO A 304 -18.27 20.03 -21.43
CA PRO A 304 -17.10 19.19 -21.19
C PRO A 304 -16.34 19.69 -19.96
N SER A 305 -15.57 18.79 -19.33
CA SER A 305 -14.58 19.19 -18.32
C SER A 305 -13.60 20.19 -18.90
N ALA A 306 -13.62 21.43 -18.42
CA ALA A 306 -12.85 22.53 -18.96
C ALA A 306 -12.61 23.62 -17.89
N VAL A 307 -11.69 24.54 -18.18
CA VAL A 307 -11.62 25.80 -17.43
C VAL A 307 -12.78 26.68 -17.88
N THR A 308 -13.53 27.21 -16.91
CA THR A 308 -14.68 28.08 -17.15
C THR A 308 -14.52 29.37 -16.35
N ALA A 309 -15.37 30.36 -16.60
CA ALA A 309 -15.42 31.59 -15.83
C ALA A 309 -15.67 31.33 -14.32
N ARG A 310 -16.26 30.18 -13.96
CA ARG A 310 -16.49 29.79 -12.56
C ARG A 310 -15.27 29.19 -11.87
N SER A 311 -14.37 28.55 -12.64
CA SER A 311 -13.23 27.82 -12.09
C SER A 311 -11.90 28.57 -12.24
N VAL A 312 -11.80 29.52 -13.18
CA VAL A 312 -10.55 30.23 -13.47
C VAL A 312 -9.98 30.97 -12.25
N GLY A 313 -10.82 31.66 -11.47
CA GLY A 313 -10.39 32.36 -10.25
C GLY A 313 -9.86 31.40 -9.17
N VAL A 314 -10.47 30.22 -9.02
CA VAL A 314 -9.98 29.19 -8.09
C VAL A 314 -8.61 28.66 -8.53
N LEU A 315 -8.39 28.47 -9.84
CA LEU A 315 -7.09 28.06 -10.36
C LEU A 315 -6.02 29.14 -10.15
N GLN A 316 -6.39 30.43 -10.26
CA GLN A 316 -5.50 31.55 -9.95
C GLN A 316 -5.12 31.58 -8.48
N ASP A 317 -6.10 31.42 -7.57
CA ASP A 317 -5.87 31.40 -6.12
C ASP A 317 -4.97 30.22 -5.69
N LEU A 318 -5.05 29.10 -6.41
CA LEU A 318 -4.18 27.93 -6.21
C LEU A 318 -2.79 28.11 -6.84
N GLY A 319 -2.54 29.21 -7.57
CA GLY A 319 -1.28 29.47 -8.26
C GLY A 319 -1.01 28.52 -9.42
N ILE A 320 -2.06 27.99 -10.05
CA ILE A 320 -1.94 27.18 -11.26
C ILE A 320 -1.35 28.04 -12.36
N ARG A 321 -0.29 27.55 -13.00
CA ARG A 321 0.36 28.23 -14.11
C ARG A 321 -0.02 27.64 -15.45
N TRP A 322 -0.01 26.32 -15.53
CA TRP A 322 -0.15 25.60 -16.79
C TRP A 322 -1.48 24.83 -16.82
N ILE A 323 -2.28 25.12 -17.84
CA ILE A 323 -3.51 24.38 -18.14
C ILE A 323 -3.28 23.58 -19.41
N VAL A 324 -3.41 22.25 -19.31
CA VAL A 324 -3.22 21.33 -20.43
C VAL A 324 -4.55 20.72 -20.82
N ILE A 325 -5.04 21.02 -22.03
CA ILE A 325 -6.23 20.41 -22.63
C ILE A 325 -5.77 19.28 -23.56
N ARG A 326 -5.98 18.03 -23.16
CA ARG A 326 -5.53 16.86 -23.94
C ARG A 326 -6.51 16.53 -25.07
N HIS A 327 -6.01 16.24 -26.26
CA HIS A 327 -6.82 15.85 -27.43
C HIS A 327 -7.10 14.34 -27.43
N LYS A 328 -7.89 13.89 -26.44
CA LYS A 328 -8.21 12.47 -26.25
C LYS A 328 -9.52 12.09 -26.96
N GLN A 329 -9.59 10.86 -27.49
CA GLN A 329 -10.84 10.29 -27.99
C GLN A 329 -11.88 10.20 -26.87
N GLY A 330 -13.15 10.52 -27.17
CA GLY A 330 -14.24 10.51 -26.19
C GLY A 330 -14.32 11.75 -25.29
N TYR A 331 -13.44 12.73 -25.48
CA TYR A 331 -13.48 14.02 -24.80
C TYR A 331 -13.62 15.15 -25.83
N ASP A 332 -14.58 16.05 -25.62
CA ASP A 332 -14.82 17.23 -26.48
C ASP A 332 -13.79 18.34 -26.19
N TRP A 333 -12.54 18.04 -26.53
CA TRP A 333 -11.41 18.96 -26.35
C TRP A 333 -11.54 20.22 -27.20
N GLN A 334 -12.26 20.17 -28.32
CA GLN A 334 -12.48 21.32 -29.20
C GLN A 334 -13.32 22.37 -28.49
N ARG A 335 -14.44 21.94 -27.88
CA ARG A 335 -15.28 22.84 -27.08
C ARG A 335 -14.58 23.30 -25.82
N ALA A 336 -13.82 22.45 -25.14
CA ALA A 336 -13.01 22.86 -23.98
C ALA A 336 -11.96 23.93 -24.35
N THR A 337 -11.31 23.78 -25.51
CA THR A 337 -10.36 24.77 -26.06
C THR A 337 -11.07 26.07 -26.42
N ALA A 338 -12.27 26.00 -27.00
CA ALA A 338 -13.07 27.19 -27.32
C ALA A 338 -13.50 27.95 -26.06
N LEU A 339 -13.88 27.24 -24.99
CA LEU A 339 -14.18 27.84 -23.69
C LEU A 339 -12.94 28.52 -23.09
N ALA A 340 -11.78 27.86 -23.15
CA ALA A 340 -10.53 28.45 -22.66
C ALA A 340 -10.13 29.70 -23.45
N ASN A 341 -10.27 29.70 -24.78
CA ASN A 341 -9.99 30.87 -25.63
C ASN A 341 -10.92 32.06 -25.36
N ALA A 342 -12.10 31.82 -24.79
CA ALA A 342 -13.05 32.88 -24.45
C ALA A 342 -12.72 33.58 -23.12
N LEU A 343 -11.79 33.03 -22.33
CA LEU A 343 -11.38 33.58 -21.04
C LEU A 343 -10.19 34.53 -21.22
N PRO A 344 -10.30 35.82 -20.86
CA PRO A 344 -9.21 36.79 -21.00
C PRO A 344 -8.03 36.49 -20.06
N GLU A 345 -8.24 35.72 -19.00
CA GLU A 345 -7.21 35.30 -18.06
C GLU A 345 -6.27 34.24 -18.65
N LEU A 346 -6.69 33.54 -19.71
CA LEU A 346 -5.91 32.47 -20.31
C LEU A 346 -5.17 32.94 -21.55
N ARG A 347 -3.85 32.77 -21.53
CA ARG A 347 -3.00 33.02 -22.70
C ARG A 347 -2.62 31.70 -23.36
N LEU A 348 -2.96 31.53 -24.64
CA LEU A 348 -2.49 30.39 -25.41
C LEU A 348 -0.95 30.40 -25.45
N ALA A 349 -0.33 29.40 -24.83
CA ALA A 349 1.13 29.30 -24.70
C ALA A 349 1.73 28.36 -25.75
N GLY A 350 1.01 27.31 -26.13
CA GLY A 350 1.47 26.37 -27.14
C GLY A 350 0.39 25.38 -27.58
N GLN A 351 0.60 24.79 -28.74
CA GLN A 351 -0.16 23.66 -29.24
C GLN A 351 0.83 22.62 -29.74
N VAL A 352 0.73 21.42 -29.19
CA VAL A 352 1.62 20.29 -29.48
C VAL A 352 0.78 19.09 -29.89
N ASP A 353 1.42 18.04 -30.41
CA ASP A 353 0.70 16.85 -30.85
C ASP A 353 -0.07 16.21 -29.69
N GLY A 354 -1.40 16.24 -29.76
CA GLY A 354 -2.29 15.70 -28.74
C GLY A 354 -2.60 16.63 -27.56
N ALA A 355 -2.21 17.91 -27.55
CA ALA A 355 -2.62 18.85 -26.50
C ALA A 355 -2.57 20.34 -26.89
N THR A 356 -3.44 21.13 -26.26
CA THR A 356 -3.38 22.60 -26.24
C THR A 356 -3.00 23.08 -24.84
N ILE A 357 -2.09 24.05 -24.75
CA ILE A 357 -1.49 24.49 -23.48
C ILE A 357 -1.71 25.99 -23.30
N TYR A 358 -2.24 26.37 -22.13
CA TYR A 358 -2.48 27.74 -21.73
C TYR A 358 -1.63 28.10 -20.51
N GLU A 359 -1.20 29.36 -20.45
CA GLU A 359 -0.67 30.00 -19.25
C GLU A 359 -1.78 30.85 -18.61
N LEU A 360 -1.91 30.74 -17.29
CA LEU A 360 -2.86 31.49 -16.47
C LEU A 360 -2.22 32.72 -15.81
#